data_AF-A0A0B8Q741-F1
#
_entry.id   AF-A0A0B8Q741-F1
#
_cell.length_a   1.000
_cell.length_b   1.000
_cell.length_c   1.000
_cell.angle_alpha   90.00
_cell.angle_beta   90.00
_cell.angle_gamma   90.00
#
_symmetry.space_group_name_H-M   'P 1'
#
loop_
_entity.id
_entity.type
_entity.pdbx_description
1 polymer ?
#
loop_
_entity_poly.entity_id
_entity_poly.type
_entity_poly.pdbx_seq_one_letter_code
_entity_poly.pdbx_strand_id
1 'polypeptide(L)'
;MQFKKIAASLGMLVSAQSYALQDTNKHNEFSYSYQCDDAYQYCAKSNVDLHSFSLDSKETALDLDAKHYPMHLSVSDGKDWDYLAEQTYTILGLSVVTVGLMTLLPESITKWDDDARDLSKLGDKWVENVKAGPTWDRDEHFLNYIMHPYFGGVYYTAARHAGFNEFESFGYSFAMSALFWEYGVEAFAEVPSWQDLFITPMFGAVVGELMLQGEQEVLANGGKVWGSSTMGSVSLFFLNPVGHIHYWITDAWGGDAEASFVTNPWFGSQDAAAFALDSGAPYDAQFVGMQLSLKF
;
A
#
# COMPACT_ATOMS: atom_id res chain seq x y z
N MET A 1 17.66 -13.64 -39.04
CA MET A 1 17.11 -14.97 -38.65
C MET A 1 16.68 -15.01 -37.17
N GLN A 2 16.10 -13.93 -36.63
CA GLN A 2 15.68 -13.84 -35.22
C GLN A 2 14.23 -13.33 -35.00
N PHE A 3 13.49 -13.01 -36.06
CA PHE A 3 12.11 -12.51 -35.95
C PHE A 3 11.02 -13.59 -35.91
N LYS A 4 11.36 -14.88 -36.06
CA LYS A 4 10.38 -15.98 -36.03
C LYS A 4 10.13 -16.58 -34.64
N LYS A 5 10.96 -16.26 -33.63
CA LYS A 5 10.80 -16.82 -32.26
C LYS A 5 9.94 -15.94 -31.34
N ILE A 6 9.80 -14.65 -31.63
CA ILE A 6 8.98 -13.72 -30.83
C ILE A 6 7.49 -13.80 -31.21
N ALA A 7 7.17 -14.21 -32.44
CA ALA A 7 5.77 -14.44 -32.84
C ALA A 7 5.16 -15.73 -32.25
N ALA A 8 5.98 -16.65 -31.73
CA ALA A 8 5.51 -17.90 -31.12
C ALA A 8 5.09 -17.73 -29.65
N SER A 9 5.58 -16.70 -28.96
CA SER A 9 5.25 -16.43 -27.56
C SER A 9 3.99 -15.57 -27.37
N LEU A 10 3.53 -14.84 -28.41
CA LEU A 10 2.27 -14.09 -28.36
C LEU A 10 1.03 -14.93 -28.78
N GLY A 11 1.21 -16.19 -29.18
CA GLY A 11 0.13 -17.08 -29.64
C GLY A 11 -0.45 -18.02 -28.58
N MET A 12 0.05 -18.03 -27.35
CA MET A 12 -0.36 -18.97 -26.29
C MET A 12 -1.15 -18.31 -25.15
N LEU A 13 -1.92 -17.26 -25.43
CA LEU A 13 -2.81 -16.62 -24.45
C LEU A 13 -4.30 -16.94 -24.63
N VAL A 14 -4.66 -17.94 -25.43
CA VAL A 14 -6.05 -18.42 -25.47
C VAL A 14 -6.10 -19.95 -25.49
N SER A 15 -6.77 -20.50 -24.48
CA SER A 15 -7.12 -21.92 -24.26
C SER A 15 -6.00 -22.89 -23.84
N ALA A 16 -5.61 -22.84 -22.57
CA ALA A 16 -5.35 -24.09 -21.85
C ALA A 16 -6.71 -24.61 -21.35
N GLN A 17 -7.37 -25.46 -22.14
CA GLN A 17 -8.39 -26.33 -21.58
C GLN A 17 -7.67 -27.33 -20.67
N SER A 18 -7.87 -27.20 -19.36
CA SER A 18 -7.48 -28.24 -18.41
C SER A 18 -8.29 -29.49 -18.72
N TYR A 19 -7.67 -30.46 -19.39
CA TYR A 19 -8.23 -31.81 -19.50
C TYR A 19 -7.99 -32.52 -18.17
N ALA A 20 -8.96 -32.43 -17.26
CA ALA A 20 -9.06 -33.37 -16.16
C ALA A 20 -9.69 -34.66 -16.70
N LEU A 21 -8.92 -35.74 -16.81
CA LEU A 21 -9.46 -37.09 -16.96
C LEU A 21 -10.10 -37.48 -15.64
N GLN A 22 -11.36 -37.11 -15.45
CA GLN A 22 -12.15 -37.52 -14.30
C GLN A 22 -12.81 -38.86 -14.60
N ASP A 23 -12.24 -39.95 -14.08
CA ASP A 23 -12.89 -41.27 -14.07
C ASP A 23 -14.04 -41.21 -13.06
N THR A 24 -15.28 -41.07 -13.55
CA THR A 24 -16.49 -40.78 -12.77
C THR A 24 -17.05 -41.96 -11.97
N ASN A 25 -16.25 -42.99 -11.66
CA ASN A 25 -16.79 -44.27 -11.19
C ASN A 25 -16.17 -44.86 -9.91
N LYS A 26 -15.54 -44.06 -9.05
CA LYS A 26 -15.07 -44.58 -7.75
C LYS A 26 -15.46 -43.69 -6.58
N HIS A 27 -16.04 -44.35 -5.59
CA HIS A 27 -16.54 -43.81 -4.32
C HIS A 27 -15.43 -43.01 -3.62
N ASN A 28 -15.68 -41.72 -3.35
CA ASN A 28 -14.82 -40.91 -2.50
C ASN A 28 -15.12 -41.24 -1.03
N GLU A 29 -14.23 -41.96 -0.36
CA GLU A 29 -14.24 -42.03 1.10
C GLU A 29 -13.39 -40.88 1.68
N PHE A 30 -13.95 -40.14 2.64
CA PHE A 30 -13.25 -39.11 3.42
C PHE A 30 -12.36 -39.74 4.52
N SER A 31 -11.54 -40.72 4.17
CA SER A 31 -10.49 -41.23 5.05
C SER A 31 -9.13 -40.85 4.45
N TYR A 32 -8.40 -39.97 5.13
CA TYR A 32 -7.05 -39.59 4.72
C TYR A 32 -6.09 -40.69 5.20
N SER A 33 -5.68 -41.58 4.31
CA SER A 33 -4.59 -42.51 4.54
C SER A 33 -3.29 -41.94 3.97
N TYR A 34 -2.22 -41.97 4.77
CA TYR A 34 -0.90 -41.41 4.46
C TYR A 34 0.06 -42.42 3.81
N GLN A 35 -0.46 -43.57 3.37
CA GLN A 35 0.35 -44.67 2.85
C GLN A 35 0.57 -44.53 1.34
N CYS A 36 1.82 -44.27 0.95
CA CYS A 36 2.25 -44.06 -0.44
C CYS A 36 2.32 -45.36 -1.28
N ASP A 37 1.31 -46.22 -1.20
CA ASP A 37 1.22 -47.46 -1.99
C ASP A 37 0.31 -47.32 -3.23
N ASP A 38 -0.50 -46.26 -3.31
CA ASP A 38 -1.43 -46.04 -4.43
C ASP A 38 -0.92 -45.03 -5.46
N ALA A 39 -1.08 -45.38 -6.74
CA ALA A 39 -0.59 -44.63 -7.90
C ALA A 39 -1.23 -43.24 -8.13
N TYR A 40 -2.10 -42.78 -7.23
CA TYR A 40 -2.88 -41.55 -7.35
C TYR A 40 -2.53 -40.49 -6.30
N GLN A 41 -1.60 -40.78 -5.37
CA GLN A 41 -1.05 -39.77 -4.47
C GLN A 41 0.26 -39.23 -5.03
N TYR A 42 0.44 -37.90 -4.98
CA TYR A 42 1.67 -37.18 -5.35
C TYR A 42 2.80 -37.44 -4.33
N CYS A 43 3.10 -38.69 -4.02
CA CYS A 43 4.25 -39.06 -3.22
C CYS A 43 5.50 -39.00 -4.11
N ALA A 44 6.43 -38.10 -3.77
CA ALA A 44 7.75 -38.09 -4.39
C ALA A 44 8.45 -39.43 -4.06
N LYS A 45 8.67 -40.28 -5.08
CA LYS A 45 9.52 -41.46 -4.92
C LYS A 45 10.94 -41.00 -4.56
N SER A 46 11.62 -41.72 -3.67
CA SER A 46 12.96 -41.38 -3.16
C SER A 46 14.06 -41.25 -4.23
N ASN A 47 13.78 -41.63 -5.49
CA ASN A 47 14.71 -41.56 -6.62
C ASN A 47 14.31 -40.53 -7.69
N VAL A 48 13.48 -39.53 -7.36
CA VAL A 48 13.17 -38.45 -8.31
C VAL A 48 14.35 -37.48 -8.35
N ASP A 49 14.99 -37.38 -9.52
CA ASP A 49 16.03 -36.40 -9.79
C ASP A 49 15.41 -35.00 -9.91
N LEU A 50 15.35 -34.31 -8.77
CA LEU A 50 14.79 -32.96 -8.62
C LEU A 50 15.52 -31.90 -9.45
N HIS A 51 16.74 -32.15 -9.93
CA HIS A 51 17.45 -31.22 -10.83
C HIS A 51 16.71 -31.01 -12.15
N SER A 52 15.98 -32.02 -12.63
CA SER A 52 15.23 -31.92 -13.89
C SER A 52 13.98 -31.02 -13.81
N PHE A 53 13.56 -30.67 -12.59
CA PHE A 53 12.42 -29.77 -12.33
C PHE A 53 12.84 -28.41 -11.75
N SER A 54 14.15 -28.20 -11.55
CA SER A 54 14.67 -26.91 -11.11
C SER A 54 14.60 -25.90 -12.26
N LEU A 55 13.88 -24.81 -12.04
CA LEU A 55 13.86 -23.65 -12.96
C LEU A 55 15.21 -22.91 -12.99
N ASP A 56 16.09 -23.16 -12.02
CA ASP A 56 17.47 -22.68 -12.03
C ASP A 56 18.47 -23.84 -11.98
N SER A 57 19.22 -24.01 -13.07
CA SER A 57 20.23 -25.06 -13.19
C SER A 57 21.54 -24.72 -12.47
N LYS A 58 21.64 -23.57 -11.77
CA LYS A 58 22.90 -23.07 -11.18
C LYS A 58 22.96 -23.15 -9.66
N GLU A 59 21.85 -23.33 -8.96
CA GLU A 59 21.86 -23.44 -7.51
C GLU A 59 22.02 -24.90 -7.06
N THR A 60 23.26 -25.27 -6.75
CA THR A 60 23.64 -26.61 -6.25
C THR A 60 23.56 -26.74 -4.73
N ALA A 61 23.24 -25.66 -4.01
CA ALA A 61 23.10 -25.65 -2.55
C ALA A 61 21.86 -24.84 -2.17
N LEU A 62 21.08 -25.36 -1.22
CA LEU A 62 19.94 -24.65 -0.65
C LEU A 62 20.50 -23.48 0.20
N ASP A 63 20.47 -22.26 -0.33
CA ASP A 63 20.84 -21.07 0.42
C ASP A 63 19.71 -20.72 1.39
N LEU A 64 19.89 -21.08 2.66
CA LEU A 64 18.95 -20.76 3.73
C LEU A 64 19.08 -19.29 4.19
N ASP A 65 20.17 -18.61 3.81
CA ASP A 65 20.41 -17.18 4.07
C ASP A 65 19.87 -16.33 2.90
N ALA A 66 18.68 -16.68 2.38
CA ALA A 66 17.98 -15.82 1.43
C ALA A 66 17.88 -14.42 2.06
N LYS A 67 18.60 -13.46 1.45
CA LYS A 67 18.58 -12.06 1.91
C LYS A 67 17.13 -11.62 1.92
N HIS A 68 16.56 -11.49 3.11
CA HIS A 68 15.20 -10.99 3.25
C HIS A 68 15.21 -9.57 2.71
N TYR A 69 14.36 -9.33 1.72
CA TYR A 69 14.09 -7.97 1.28
C TYR A 69 13.55 -7.18 2.48
N PRO A 70 13.87 -5.89 2.59
CA PRO A 70 13.28 -5.05 3.63
C PRO A 70 11.76 -5.06 3.51
N MET A 71 11.05 -4.81 4.61
CA MET A 71 9.58 -4.94 4.69
C MET A 71 8.83 -4.19 3.58
N HIS A 72 9.34 -3.04 3.13
CA HIS A 72 8.72 -2.28 2.04
C HIS A 72 8.82 -2.91 0.64
N LEU A 73 9.58 -3.98 0.46
CA LEU A 73 9.70 -4.75 -0.78
C LEU A 73 9.17 -6.19 -0.65
N SER A 74 8.81 -6.59 0.58
CA SER A 74 8.22 -7.89 0.88
C SER A 74 6.78 -7.75 1.33
N VAL A 75 6.01 -8.83 1.20
CA VAL A 75 4.66 -8.92 1.77
C VAL A 75 4.77 -9.67 3.10
N SER A 76 4.15 -9.14 4.15
CA SER A 76 4.10 -9.83 5.46
C SER A 76 3.35 -11.15 5.35
N ASP A 77 3.88 -12.20 6.01
CA ASP A 77 3.29 -13.55 6.04
C ASP A 77 1.91 -13.58 6.73
N GLY A 78 1.60 -12.55 7.53
CA GLY A 78 0.33 -12.39 8.21
C GLY A 78 -0.05 -10.92 8.30
N LYS A 79 -1.22 -10.65 8.90
CA LYS A 79 -1.71 -9.27 9.06
C LYS A 79 -0.84 -8.52 10.07
N ASP A 80 -0.07 -7.59 9.56
CA ASP A 80 0.80 -6.70 10.32
C ASP A 80 0.11 -5.35 10.49
N TRP A 81 -0.64 -5.21 11.58
CA TRP A 81 -1.35 -3.97 11.89
C TRP A 81 -0.42 -2.82 12.26
N ASP A 82 0.73 -3.13 12.85
CA ASP A 82 1.70 -2.13 13.29
C ASP A 82 2.37 -1.52 12.05
N TYR A 83 2.81 -2.34 11.11
CA TYR A 83 3.34 -1.87 9.83
C TYR A 83 2.30 -1.07 9.03
N LEU A 84 1.04 -1.52 8.98
CA LEU A 84 -0.03 -0.76 8.32
C LEU A 84 -0.24 0.61 9.00
N ALA A 85 -0.21 0.68 10.32
CA ALA A 85 -0.32 1.94 11.06
C ALA A 85 0.85 2.88 10.75
N GLU A 86 2.07 2.36 10.73
CA GLU A 86 3.28 3.11 10.36
C GLU A 86 3.23 3.66 8.92
N GLN A 87 2.77 2.85 7.96
CA GLN A 87 2.53 3.31 6.59
C GLN A 87 1.44 4.39 6.56
N THR A 88 0.37 4.23 7.35
CA THR A 88 -0.72 5.22 7.45
C THR A 88 -0.23 6.55 8.04
N TYR A 89 0.63 6.53 9.06
CA TYR A 89 1.25 7.74 9.60
C TYR A 89 2.18 8.41 8.58
N THR A 90 2.89 7.61 7.78
CA THR A 90 3.70 8.14 6.68
C THR A 90 2.83 8.83 5.63
N ILE A 91 1.69 8.23 5.27
CA ILE A 91 0.68 8.84 4.38
C ILE A 91 0.16 10.15 4.96
N LEU A 92 -0.16 10.20 6.25
CA LEU A 92 -0.61 11.42 6.93
C LEU A 92 0.47 12.51 6.89
N GLY A 93 1.73 12.17 7.20
CA GLY A 93 2.84 13.12 7.10
C GLY A 93 3.01 13.66 5.68
N LEU A 94 2.93 12.77 4.67
CA LEU A 94 3.02 13.14 3.27
C LEU A 94 1.82 13.98 2.81
N SER A 95 0.62 13.77 3.35
CA SER A 95 -0.55 14.59 2.99
C SER A 95 -0.39 16.01 3.50
N VAL A 96 0.13 16.23 4.70
CA VAL A 96 0.43 17.59 5.21
C VAL A 96 1.43 18.31 4.30
N VAL A 97 2.49 17.62 3.89
CA VAL A 97 3.47 18.17 2.93
C VAL A 97 2.81 18.46 1.58
N THR A 98 1.97 17.54 1.10
CA THR A 98 1.25 17.67 -0.18
C THR A 98 0.31 18.87 -0.17
N VAL A 99 -0.50 19.04 0.89
CA VAL A 99 -1.35 20.21 1.10
C VAL A 99 -0.50 21.48 1.09
N GLY A 100 0.60 21.50 1.84
CA GLY A 100 1.54 22.63 1.86
C GLY A 100 2.05 22.98 0.46
N LEU A 101 2.45 21.99 -0.34
CA LEU A 101 2.88 22.20 -1.72
C LEU A 101 1.73 22.65 -2.64
N MET A 102 0.54 22.08 -2.48
CA MET A 102 -0.66 22.47 -3.23
C MET A 102 -1.04 23.92 -2.95
N THR A 103 -0.90 24.39 -1.71
CA THR A 103 -1.05 25.82 -1.39
C THR A 103 0.03 26.72 -1.99
N LEU A 104 1.04 26.19 -2.70
CA LEU A 104 2.03 26.97 -3.45
C LEU A 104 1.83 26.85 -4.97
N LEU A 105 1.06 25.88 -5.44
CA LEU A 105 0.77 25.67 -6.86
C LEU A 105 -0.26 26.69 -7.37
N PRO A 106 -0.27 26.99 -8.69
CA PRO A 106 -1.28 27.87 -9.29
C PRO A 106 -2.68 27.26 -9.23
N GLU A 107 -3.70 28.10 -9.05
CA GLU A 107 -5.13 27.71 -9.02
C GLU A 107 -5.57 26.94 -10.28
N SER A 108 -4.88 27.13 -11.42
CA SER A 108 -5.19 26.38 -12.64
C SER A 108 -5.02 24.86 -12.49
N ILE A 109 -4.14 24.43 -11.58
CA ILE A 109 -3.83 23.03 -11.29
C ILE A 109 -4.63 22.53 -10.09
N THR A 110 -4.61 23.26 -8.98
CA THR A 110 -5.22 22.80 -7.73
C THR A 110 -6.68 23.17 -7.59
N LYS A 111 -7.18 24.13 -8.38
CA LYS A 111 -8.52 24.75 -8.25
C LYS A 111 -8.81 25.45 -6.90
N TRP A 112 -7.88 25.41 -5.96
CA TRP A 112 -7.95 26.08 -4.66
C TRP A 112 -7.72 27.59 -4.80
N ASP A 113 -8.78 28.37 -4.58
CA ASP A 113 -8.72 29.84 -4.61
C ASP A 113 -8.00 30.44 -3.39
N ASP A 114 -7.71 31.75 -3.44
CA ASP A 114 -7.10 32.49 -2.33
C ASP A 114 -7.88 32.35 -1.00
N ASP A 115 -9.21 32.19 -1.07
CA ASP A 115 -10.04 31.93 0.11
C ASP A 115 -9.88 30.49 0.63
N ALA A 116 -9.67 29.49 -0.24
CA ALA A 116 -9.43 28.07 0.14
C ALA A 116 -8.08 27.89 0.82
N ARG A 117 -7.14 28.80 0.58
CA ARG A 117 -5.81 28.82 1.19
C ARG A 117 -5.77 29.58 2.52
N ASP A 118 -6.87 30.20 2.92
CA ASP A 118 -7.00 30.89 4.20
C ASP A 118 -7.16 29.90 5.36
N LEU A 119 -6.03 29.60 6.01
CA LEU A 119 -5.95 28.70 7.17
C LEU A 119 -6.87 29.12 8.34
N SER A 120 -7.30 30.39 8.42
CA SER A 120 -8.16 30.87 9.49
C SER A 120 -9.63 30.43 9.36
N LYS A 121 -10.04 30.02 8.15
CA LYS A 121 -11.43 29.59 7.83
C LYS A 121 -11.56 28.10 7.54
N LEU A 122 -10.47 27.35 7.69
CA LEU A 122 -10.37 25.94 7.27
C LEU A 122 -11.50 25.08 7.85
N GLY A 123 -11.77 25.21 9.15
CA GLY A 123 -12.80 24.42 9.85
C GLY A 123 -14.23 24.73 9.40
N ASP A 124 -14.57 26.01 9.24
CA ASP A 124 -15.91 26.41 8.81
C ASP A 124 -16.17 25.98 7.36
N LYS A 125 -15.16 26.12 6.48
CA LYS A 125 -15.21 25.66 5.09
C LYS A 125 -15.38 24.15 4.99
N TRP A 126 -14.62 23.40 5.77
CA TRP A 126 -14.75 21.95 5.82
C TRP A 126 -16.19 21.54 6.19
N VAL A 127 -16.76 22.16 7.23
CA VAL A 127 -18.14 21.89 7.63
C VAL A 127 -19.14 22.24 6.53
N GLU A 128 -18.93 23.35 5.82
CA GLU A 128 -19.78 23.78 4.70
C GLU A 128 -19.71 22.77 3.53
N ASN A 129 -18.50 22.42 3.09
CA ASN A 129 -18.24 21.52 1.98
C ASN A 129 -18.78 20.11 2.25
N VAL A 130 -18.53 19.56 3.43
CA VAL A 130 -19.05 18.25 3.84
C VAL A 130 -20.59 18.26 3.90
N LYS A 131 -21.20 19.36 4.35
CA LYS A 131 -22.68 19.50 4.40
C LYS A 131 -23.32 19.72 3.04
N ALA A 132 -22.62 20.34 2.09
CA ALA A 132 -23.10 20.51 0.73
C ALA A 132 -23.36 19.16 0.05
N GLY A 133 -22.60 18.12 0.46
CA GLY A 133 -22.69 16.76 -0.07
C GLY A 133 -22.00 16.64 -1.43
N PRO A 134 -21.70 15.41 -1.89
CA PRO A 134 -20.83 15.26 -3.03
C PRO A 134 -21.45 15.82 -4.31
N THR A 135 -20.62 16.45 -5.13
CA THR A 135 -21.00 17.01 -6.43
C THR A 135 -20.29 16.28 -7.55
N TRP A 136 -20.72 16.51 -8.78
CA TRP A 136 -19.97 16.01 -9.94
C TRP A 136 -18.88 17.02 -10.25
N ASP A 137 -17.65 16.63 -9.97
CA ASP A 137 -16.50 17.50 -10.10
C ASP A 137 -16.12 17.75 -11.58
N ARG A 138 -15.38 18.84 -11.82
CA ARG A 138 -14.94 19.30 -13.15
C ARG A 138 -13.42 19.42 -13.24
N ASP A 139 -12.68 18.67 -12.43
CA ASP A 139 -11.25 18.59 -12.55
C ASP A 139 -10.79 18.06 -13.90
N GLU A 140 -9.52 18.34 -14.18
CA GLU A 140 -8.84 17.85 -15.36
C GLU A 140 -8.93 16.33 -15.41
N HIS A 141 -9.32 15.76 -16.55
CA HIS A 141 -9.49 14.31 -16.71
C HIS A 141 -8.26 13.49 -16.29
N PHE A 142 -7.07 14.07 -16.38
CA PHE A 142 -5.84 13.42 -15.92
C PHE A 142 -5.83 13.18 -14.39
N LEU A 143 -6.37 14.10 -13.60
CA LEU A 143 -6.43 13.94 -12.14
C LEU A 143 -7.40 12.79 -11.78
N ASN A 144 -8.65 12.89 -12.23
CA ASN A 144 -9.72 11.99 -11.78
C ASN A 144 -9.54 10.55 -12.32
N TYR A 145 -8.91 10.37 -13.47
CA TYR A 145 -8.80 9.05 -14.12
C TYR A 145 -7.41 8.44 -14.14
N ILE A 146 -6.36 9.18 -13.74
CA ILE A 146 -4.98 8.65 -13.68
C ILE A 146 -4.39 8.86 -12.30
N MET A 147 -4.32 10.11 -11.82
CA MET A 147 -3.67 10.38 -10.54
C MET A 147 -4.45 9.82 -9.35
N HIS A 148 -5.76 10.04 -9.29
CA HIS A 148 -6.57 9.53 -8.20
C HIS A 148 -6.55 7.99 -8.15
N PRO A 149 -6.80 7.24 -9.24
CA PRO A 149 -6.60 5.79 -9.22
C PRO A 149 -5.19 5.36 -8.82
N TYR A 150 -4.14 6.07 -9.24
CA TYR A 150 -2.78 5.77 -8.79
C TYR A 150 -2.63 5.92 -7.27
N PHE A 151 -3.09 7.02 -6.67
CA PHE A 151 -3.01 7.20 -5.21
C PHE A 151 -3.91 6.24 -4.44
N GLY A 152 -5.09 5.91 -4.97
CA GLY A 152 -5.92 4.80 -4.45
C GLY A 152 -5.17 3.46 -4.49
N GLY A 153 -4.37 3.23 -5.54
CA GLY A 153 -3.46 2.11 -5.66
C GLY A 153 -2.33 2.12 -4.63
N VAL A 154 -1.75 3.28 -4.34
CA VAL A 154 -0.75 3.46 -3.28
C VAL A 154 -1.32 3.10 -1.89
N TYR A 155 -2.56 3.50 -1.58
CA TYR A 155 -3.21 3.07 -0.34
C TYR A 155 -3.46 1.56 -0.32
N TYR A 156 -3.86 1.00 -1.46
CA TYR A 156 -4.07 -0.44 -1.59
C TYR A 156 -2.78 -1.22 -1.37
N THR A 157 -1.66 -0.81 -1.99
CA THR A 157 -0.36 -1.49 -1.83
C THR A 157 0.14 -1.42 -0.39
N ALA A 158 -0.04 -0.32 0.33
CA ALA A 158 0.31 -0.23 1.75
C ALA A 158 -0.36 -1.35 2.58
N ALA A 159 -1.65 -1.59 2.37
CA ALA A 159 -2.35 -2.70 3.03
C ALA A 159 -1.89 -4.07 2.53
N ARG A 160 -1.60 -4.23 1.24
CA ARG A 160 -1.10 -5.52 0.70
C ARG A 160 0.25 -5.91 1.29
N HIS A 161 1.20 -4.97 1.40
CA HIS A 161 2.50 -5.23 2.03
C HIS A 161 2.38 -5.60 3.50
N ALA A 162 1.36 -5.06 4.20
CA ALA A 162 1.02 -5.43 5.57
C ALA A 162 0.30 -6.81 5.70
N GLY A 163 0.24 -7.61 4.63
CA GLY A 163 -0.29 -8.98 4.67
C GLY A 163 -1.82 -9.09 4.63
N PHE A 164 -2.52 -8.00 4.30
CA PHE A 164 -3.97 -8.03 4.09
C PHE A 164 -4.31 -8.62 2.71
N ASN A 165 -5.45 -9.31 2.62
CA ASN A 165 -5.94 -9.84 1.34
C ASN A 165 -6.54 -8.74 0.46
N GLU A 166 -6.87 -9.08 -0.79
CA GLU A 166 -7.34 -8.14 -1.81
C GLU A 166 -8.60 -7.37 -1.38
N PHE A 167 -9.54 -8.05 -0.72
CA PHE A 167 -10.79 -7.41 -0.28
C PHE A 167 -10.57 -6.47 0.92
N GLU A 168 -9.69 -6.86 1.84
CA GLU A 168 -9.33 -6.04 2.99
C GLU A 168 -8.52 -4.81 2.57
N SER A 169 -7.56 -4.99 1.66
CA SER A 169 -6.80 -3.90 1.05
C SER A 169 -7.68 -2.95 0.24
N PHE A 170 -8.70 -3.48 -0.47
CA PHE A 170 -9.72 -2.65 -1.09
C PHE A 170 -10.50 -1.85 -0.04
N GLY A 171 -10.92 -2.47 1.07
CA GLY A 171 -11.61 -1.77 2.16
C GLY A 171 -10.78 -0.65 2.77
N TYR A 172 -9.49 -0.90 3.00
CA TYR A 172 -8.55 0.11 3.48
C TYR A 172 -8.36 1.24 2.47
N SER A 173 -8.09 0.92 1.20
CA SER A 173 -7.94 1.92 0.12
C SER A 173 -9.21 2.75 -0.06
N PHE A 174 -10.40 2.14 0.05
CA PHE A 174 -11.67 2.83 0.04
C PHE A 174 -11.79 3.81 1.20
N ALA A 175 -11.49 3.38 2.43
CA ALA A 175 -11.54 4.25 3.59
C ALA A 175 -10.54 5.41 3.48
N MET A 176 -9.31 5.15 3.02
CA MET A 176 -8.29 6.19 2.85
C MET A 176 -8.65 7.17 1.74
N SER A 177 -9.17 6.70 0.61
CA SER A 177 -9.57 7.57 -0.49
C SER A 177 -10.80 8.40 -0.12
N ALA A 178 -11.85 7.76 0.40
CA ALA A 178 -13.13 8.43 0.65
C ALA A 178 -13.13 9.23 1.95
N LEU A 179 -12.64 8.68 3.06
CA LEU A 179 -12.78 9.34 4.37
C LEU A 179 -11.61 10.25 4.69
N PHE A 180 -10.38 9.78 4.42
CA PHE A 180 -9.18 10.54 4.76
C PHE A 180 -8.86 11.60 3.71
N TRP A 181 -8.83 11.25 2.43
CA TRP A 181 -8.48 12.20 1.37
C TRP A 181 -9.66 13.10 1.01
N GLU A 182 -10.72 12.53 0.44
CA GLU A 182 -11.86 13.30 -0.09
C GLU A 182 -12.59 14.11 1.00
N TYR A 183 -13.16 13.43 1.99
CA TYR A 183 -13.90 14.08 3.08
C TYR A 183 -13.00 14.69 4.16
N GLY A 184 -11.70 14.40 4.14
CA GLY A 184 -10.75 14.91 5.12
C GLY A 184 -9.95 16.07 4.54
N VAL A 185 -8.93 15.74 3.77
CA VAL A 185 -7.94 16.68 3.22
C VAL A 185 -8.55 17.63 2.19
N GLU A 186 -9.23 17.12 1.17
CA GLU A 186 -9.75 17.95 0.07
C GLU A 186 -10.96 18.77 0.50
N ALA A 187 -11.81 18.23 1.39
CA ALA A 187 -12.96 18.94 1.93
C ALA A 187 -12.63 20.29 2.59
N PHE A 188 -11.38 20.54 2.98
CA PHE A 188 -10.95 21.85 3.47
C PHE A 188 -10.93 22.94 2.40
N ALA A 189 -10.73 22.55 1.14
CA ALA A 189 -10.66 23.45 0.00
C ALA A 189 -11.90 23.35 -0.89
N GLU A 190 -12.44 22.14 -1.09
CA GLU A 190 -13.43 21.86 -2.13
C GLU A 190 -14.58 20.97 -1.63
N VAL A 191 -15.69 20.97 -2.37
CA VAL A 191 -16.82 20.08 -2.06
C VAL A 191 -16.49 18.67 -2.54
N PRO A 192 -16.72 17.63 -1.73
CA PRO A 192 -16.46 16.25 -2.15
C PRO A 192 -17.04 15.89 -3.53
N SER A 193 -16.39 14.99 -4.23
CA SER A 193 -16.66 14.57 -5.59
C SER A 193 -17.24 13.15 -5.63
N TRP A 194 -18.36 13.00 -6.33
CA TRP A 194 -18.91 11.67 -6.60
C TRP A 194 -17.96 10.82 -7.44
N GLN A 195 -17.19 11.42 -8.34
CA GLN A 195 -16.27 10.67 -9.18
C GLN A 195 -15.18 10.04 -8.33
N ASP A 196 -14.61 10.81 -7.42
CA ASP A 196 -13.45 10.37 -6.66
C ASP A 196 -13.83 9.39 -5.54
N LEU A 197 -15.05 9.50 -4.99
CA LEU A 197 -15.60 8.50 -4.06
C LEU A 197 -15.76 7.10 -4.68
N PHE A 198 -15.94 6.99 -6.01
CA PHE A 198 -16.11 5.71 -6.68
C PHE A 198 -14.89 5.29 -7.49
N ILE A 199 -14.37 6.18 -8.35
CA ILE A 199 -13.31 5.88 -9.32
C ILE A 199 -12.00 5.62 -8.59
N THR A 200 -11.62 6.49 -7.66
CA THR A 200 -10.36 6.42 -6.91
C THR A 200 -10.18 5.06 -6.23
N PRO A 201 -11.09 4.58 -5.37
CA PRO A 201 -10.88 3.30 -4.71
C PRO A 201 -11.13 2.09 -5.62
N MET A 202 -12.08 2.14 -6.57
CA MET A 202 -12.39 0.99 -7.42
C MET A 202 -11.27 0.72 -8.44
N PHE A 203 -10.86 1.74 -9.19
CA PHE A 203 -9.75 1.60 -10.12
C PHE A 203 -8.42 1.58 -9.39
N GLY A 204 -8.33 2.26 -8.23
CA GLY A 204 -7.15 2.21 -7.39
C GLY A 204 -6.83 0.81 -6.91
N ALA A 205 -7.80 0.00 -6.48
CA ALA A 205 -7.51 -1.38 -6.11
C ALA A 205 -6.97 -2.22 -7.27
N VAL A 206 -7.48 -2.01 -8.49
CA VAL A 206 -6.95 -2.69 -9.69
C VAL A 206 -5.52 -2.23 -9.97
N VAL A 207 -5.27 -0.93 -9.94
CA VAL A 207 -3.94 -0.34 -10.16
C VAL A 207 -2.97 -0.80 -9.08
N GLY A 208 -3.38 -0.82 -7.81
CA GLY A 208 -2.57 -1.24 -6.68
C GLY A 208 -2.18 -2.72 -6.75
N GLU A 209 -3.09 -3.59 -7.17
CA GLU A 209 -2.75 -5.01 -7.36
C GLU A 209 -1.76 -5.19 -8.53
N LEU A 210 -1.90 -4.42 -9.61
CA LEU A 210 -0.91 -4.38 -10.69
C LEU A 210 0.44 -3.80 -10.23
N MET A 211 0.43 -2.82 -9.34
CA MET A 211 1.64 -2.24 -8.76
C MET A 211 2.39 -3.27 -7.93
N LEU A 212 1.69 -4.01 -7.06
CA LEU A 212 2.27 -5.10 -6.27
C LEU A 212 2.85 -6.19 -7.18
N GLN A 213 2.10 -6.66 -8.17
CA GLN A 213 2.58 -7.69 -9.09
C GLN A 213 3.79 -7.21 -9.91
N GLY A 214 3.76 -5.97 -10.39
CA GLY A 214 4.87 -5.35 -11.10
C GLY A 214 6.12 -5.22 -10.24
N GLU A 215 5.95 -4.89 -8.96
CA GLU A 215 7.07 -4.81 -8.01
C GLU A 215 7.74 -6.17 -7.85
N GLN A 216 6.94 -7.22 -7.58
CA GLN A 216 7.44 -8.59 -7.43
C GLN A 216 8.09 -9.11 -8.73
N GLU A 217 7.59 -8.73 -9.90
CA GLU A 217 8.24 -9.03 -11.19
C GLU A 217 9.60 -8.33 -11.34
N VAL A 218 9.71 -7.07 -10.95
CA VAL A 218 10.98 -6.33 -11.00
C VAL A 218 12.00 -6.94 -10.04
N LEU A 219 11.57 -7.34 -8.83
CA LEU A 219 12.43 -8.03 -7.87
C LEU A 219 12.88 -9.40 -8.39
N ALA A 220 11.97 -10.19 -8.98
CA ALA A 220 12.29 -11.49 -9.59
C ALA A 220 13.28 -11.35 -10.77
N ASN A 221 13.25 -10.24 -11.49
CA ASN A 221 14.22 -9.90 -12.55
C ASN A 221 15.55 -9.34 -12.01
N GLY A 222 15.81 -9.48 -10.70
CA GLY A 222 17.02 -9.01 -10.03
C GLY A 222 17.09 -7.49 -9.89
N GLY A 223 15.93 -6.83 -9.74
CA GLY A 223 15.81 -5.39 -9.60
C GLY A 223 16.11 -4.63 -10.88
N LYS A 224 15.81 -5.21 -12.06
CA LYS A 224 16.11 -4.60 -13.36
C LYS A 224 14.87 -4.50 -14.23
N VAL A 225 14.72 -3.37 -14.89
CA VAL A 225 13.74 -3.15 -15.96
C VAL A 225 14.50 -2.91 -17.26
N TRP A 226 14.17 -3.68 -18.31
CA TRP A 226 14.86 -3.67 -19.60
C TRP A 226 16.40 -3.79 -19.50
N GLY A 227 16.88 -4.55 -18.51
CA GLY A 227 18.30 -4.75 -18.25
C GLY A 227 18.99 -3.63 -17.46
N SER A 228 18.29 -2.55 -17.13
CA SER A 228 18.81 -1.42 -16.34
C SER A 228 18.39 -1.55 -14.87
N SER A 229 19.38 -1.56 -13.96
CA SER A 229 19.14 -1.52 -12.52
C SER A 229 18.57 -0.17 -12.07
N THR A 230 19.01 0.94 -12.69
CA THR A 230 18.47 2.27 -12.39
C THR A 230 16.98 2.35 -12.72
N MET A 231 16.56 1.81 -13.88
CA MET A 231 15.13 1.76 -14.21
C MET A 231 14.36 0.85 -13.26
N GLY A 232 14.97 -0.24 -12.79
CA GLY A 232 14.39 -1.09 -11.75
C GLY A 232 14.17 -0.33 -10.45
N SER A 233 15.19 0.33 -9.91
CA SER A 233 15.07 1.12 -8.67
C SER A 233 14.03 2.24 -8.76
N VAL A 234 13.98 2.94 -9.90
CA VAL A 234 12.96 3.97 -10.13
C VAL A 234 11.56 3.36 -10.20
N SER A 235 11.42 2.22 -10.87
CA SER A 235 10.12 1.52 -10.96
C SER A 235 9.64 1.07 -9.58
N LEU A 236 10.51 0.43 -8.79
CA LEU A 236 10.18 0.00 -7.42
C LEU A 236 9.69 1.17 -6.56
N PHE A 237 10.34 2.34 -6.66
CA PHE A 237 9.88 3.54 -5.96
C PHE A 237 8.44 3.93 -6.33
N PHE A 238 8.10 3.98 -7.62
CA PHE A 238 6.74 4.38 -8.03
C PHE A 238 5.70 3.27 -7.84
N LEU A 239 6.11 2.02 -7.67
CA LEU A 239 5.21 0.90 -7.36
C LEU A 239 4.86 0.85 -5.86
N ASN A 240 5.78 1.26 -4.98
CA ASN A 240 5.52 1.39 -3.54
C ASN A 240 6.18 2.65 -2.93
N PRO A 241 5.71 3.86 -3.27
CA PRO A 241 6.36 5.09 -2.83
C PRO A 241 6.28 5.30 -1.32
N VAL A 242 5.16 4.92 -0.68
CA VAL A 242 4.99 5.08 0.77
C VAL A 242 5.93 4.13 1.51
N GLY A 243 6.03 2.87 1.08
CA GLY A 243 6.95 1.91 1.68
C GLY A 243 8.40 2.38 1.61
N HIS A 244 8.83 2.88 0.45
CA HIS A 244 10.18 3.41 0.27
C HIS A 244 10.45 4.65 1.11
N ILE A 245 9.53 5.62 1.11
CA ILE A 245 9.68 6.85 1.92
C ILE A 245 9.70 6.51 3.40
N HIS A 246 8.79 5.65 3.86
CA HIS A 246 8.73 5.18 5.23
C HIS A 246 10.06 4.54 5.63
N TYR A 247 10.58 3.64 4.80
CA TYR A 247 11.88 3.00 5.04
C TYR A 247 13.03 4.03 5.11
N TRP A 248 13.06 5.04 4.25
CA TRP A 248 14.09 6.08 4.33
C TRP A 248 13.97 6.94 5.59
N ILE A 249 12.75 7.23 6.03
CA ILE A 249 12.53 7.96 7.27
C ILE A 249 13.00 7.12 8.46
N THR A 250 12.64 5.83 8.53
CA THR A 250 13.07 4.99 9.65
C THR A 250 14.58 4.71 9.62
N ASP A 251 15.16 4.47 8.45
CA ASP A 251 16.60 4.23 8.27
C ASP A 251 17.45 5.48 8.56
N ALA A 252 17.05 6.66 8.04
CA ALA A 252 17.80 7.90 8.26
C ALA A 252 17.76 8.38 9.72
N TRP A 253 16.76 7.96 10.50
CA TRP A 253 16.57 8.36 11.89
C TRP A 253 17.12 7.34 12.90
N GLY A 254 17.59 6.18 12.42
CA GLY A 254 18.47 5.28 13.17
C GLY A 254 17.82 4.47 14.30
N GLY A 255 16.50 4.49 14.45
CA GLY A 255 15.79 3.69 15.47
C GLY A 255 14.28 3.87 15.43
N ASP A 256 13.58 2.98 16.17
CA ASP A 256 12.12 2.86 16.18
C ASP A 256 11.44 4.23 16.42
N ALA A 257 10.78 4.75 15.37
CA ALA A 257 9.97 5.95 15.43
C ALA A 257 8.51 5.54 15.70
N GLU A 258 8.12 5.56 16.96
CA GLU A 258 6.76 5.17 17.38
C GLU A 258 5.88 6.42 17.51
N ALA A 259 4.88 6.55 16.63
CA ALA A 259 3.87 7.59 16.73
C ALA A 259 2.61 7.04 17.43
N SER A 260 2.24 7.60 18.57
CA SER A 260 1.07 7.18 19.35
C SER A 260 0.16 8.36 19.71
N PHE A 261 -1.14 8.11 19.77
CA PHE A 261 -2.11 9.07 20.30
C PHE A 261 -2.13 8.97 21.83
N VAL A 262 -1.97 10.10 22.49
CA VAL A 262 -1.91 10.20 23.96
C VAL A 262 -3.07 11.05 24.45
N THR A 263 -3.91 10.46 25.29
CA THR A 263 -5.06 11.13 25.90
C THR A 263 -4.74 11.75 27.27
N ASN A 264 -3.53 11.52 27.77
CA ASN A 264 -3.07 12.06 29.04
C ASN A 264 -2.42 13.43 28.82
N PRO A 265 -2.85 14.49 29.54
CA PRO A 265 -2.20 15.79 29.50
C PRO A 265 -0.69 15.68 29.76
N TRP A 266 0.09 16.51 29.07
CA TRP A 266 1.55 16.59 29.25
C TRP A 266 2.29 15.27 28.96
N PHE A 267 1.69 14.41 28.12
CA PHE A 267 2.26 13.12 27.71
C PHE A 267 2.59 12.20 28.90
N GLY A 268 1.88 12.36 30.02
CA GLY A 268 2.10 11.58 31.24
C GLY A 268 3.35 11.98 32.05
N SER A 269 4.05 13.05 31.68
CA SER A 269 5.20 13.56 32.43
C SER A 269 4.75 14.33 33.68
N GLN A 270 5.08 13.81 34.86
CA GLN A 270 4.74 14.45 36.14
C GLN A 270 5.46 15.80 36.33
N ASP A 271 6.71 15.90 35.87
CA ASP A 271 7.50 17.13 35.99
C ASP A 271 6.96 18.24 35.07
N ALA A 272 6.58 17.90 33.84
CA ALA A 272 5.98 18.84 32.91
C ALA A 272 4.61 19.31 33.39
N ALA A 273 3.82 18.40 33.97
CA ALA A 273 2.53 18.73 34.58
C ALA A 273 2.69 19.66 35.79
N ALA A 274 3.65 19.39 36.68
CA ALA A 274 3.93 20.24 37.83
C ALA A 274 4.39 21.65 37.42
N PHE A 275 5.30 21.75 36.45
CA PHE A 275 5.76 23.03 35.93
C PHE A 275 4.63 23.85 35.28
N ALA A 276 3.76 23.20 34.50
CA ALA A 276 2.63 23.86 33.86
C ALA A 276 1.61 24.38 34.89
N LEU A 277 1.29 23.58 35.91
CA LEU A 277 0.38 23.97 36.99
C LEU A 277 0.94 25.13 37.84
N ASP A 278 2.23 25.08 38.18
CA ASP A 278 2.91 26.15 38.92
C ASP A 278 2.99 27.45 38.10
N SER A 279 3.05 27.34 36.77
CA SER A 279 2.99 28.47 35.84
C SER A 279 1.57 29.03 35.64
N GLY A 280 0.56 28.46 36.32
CA GLY A 280 -0.83 28.88 36.26
C GLY A 280 -1.61 28.35 35.06
N ALA A 281 -1.12 27.33 34.35
CA ALA A 281 -1.85 26.71 33.25
C ALA A 281 -3.08 25.96 33.78
N PRO A 282 -4.26 26.08 33.13
CA PRO A 282 -5.44 25.32 33.51
C PRO A 282 -5.23 23.82 33.26
N TYR A 283 -5.72 22.99 34.18
CA TYR A 283 -5.71 21.54 34.00
C TYR A 283 -6.77 21.13 32.98
N ASP A 284 -6.33 20.71 31.79
CA ASP A 284 -7.24 20.30 30.72
C ASP A 284 -7.80 18.89 30.98
N ALA A 285 -9.11 18.79 31.18
CA ALA A 285 -9.79 17.51 31.42
C ALA A 285 -9.92 16.66 30.15
N GLN A 286 -9.68 17.25 28.98
CA GLN A 286 -9.74 16.61 27.67
C GLN A 286 -8.49 17.01 26.89
N PHE A 287 -7.53 16.09 26.79
CA PHE A 287 -6.31 16.28 26.02
C PHE A 287 -6.21 15.18 24.98
N VAL A 288 -5.92 15.56 23.74
CA VAL A 288 -5.57 14.62 22.66
C VAL A 288 -4.29 15.16 22.03
N GLY A 289 -3.19 14.47 22.29
CA GLY A 289 -1.88 14.79 21.72
C GLY A 289 -1.37 13.65 20.87
N MET A 290 -0.44 13.96 19.97
CA MET A 290 0.34 12.96 19.24
C MET A 290 1.75 12.95 19.81
N GLN A 291 2.20 11.79 20.27
CA GLN A 291 3.56 11.59 20.76
C GLN A 291 4.36 10.82 19.71
N LEU A 292 5.40 11.47 19.19
CA LEU A 292 6.42 10.82 18.40
C LEU A 292 7.58 10.45 19.33
N SER A 293 7.76 9.16 19.60
CA SER A 293 8.88 8.62 20.36
C SER A 293 9.97 8.21 19.40
N LEU A 294 11.17 8.76 19.60
CA LEU A 294 12.35 8.41 18.83
C LEU A 294 13.28 7.66 19.79
N LYS A 295 13.44 6.35 19.60
CA LYS A 295 14.44 5.56 20.34
C LYS A 295 15.75 5.61 19.57
N PHE A 296 16.82 6.08 20.23
CA PHE A 296 18.20 6.11 19.72
C PHE A 296 19.05 5.05 20.42
#